data_AF-A0A2C6DLU7-F1
#
_entry.id   AF-A0A2C6DLU7-F1
#
_cell.length_a   1.000
_cell.length_b   1.000
_cell.length_c   1.000
_cell.angle_alpha   90.00
_cell.angle_beta   90.00
_cell.angle_gamma   90.00
#
_symmetry.space_group_name_H-M   'P 1'
#
loop_
_entity.id
_entity.type
_entity.pdbx_description
1 polymer ?
#
loop_
_entity_poly.entity_id
_entity_poly.type
_entity_poly.pdbx_seq_one_letter_code
_entity_poly.pdbx_strand_id
1 'polypeptide(L)'
;MKNLPLAALSLLLLSSCVQQTTATETSFDTPLQVALKSMEPGFSEATNFTISQKAAVESPTTAQIEIVQTHVLDDSIQSIMTVFSLSKNNQRWTIDHQSVLQQCRPGRGHTDFSPAPCQ
;
A
#
# COMPACT_ATOMS: atom_id res chain seq x y z
N MET A 1 25.13 2.90 -71.57
CA MET A 1 23.93 2.96 -70.70
C MET A 1 23.29 1.58 -70.76
N LYS A 2 23.59 0.67 -69.80
CA LYS A 2 22.82 0.38 -68.56
C LYS A 2 21.44 -0.20 -68.94
N ASN A 3 21.08 -1.45 -68.66
CA ASN A 3 20.72 -1.96 -67.32
C ASN A 3 20.66 -3.50 -67.27
N LEU A 4 21.02 -4.06 -66.11
CA LEU A 4 20.96 -5.46 -65.69
C LEU A 4 19.76 -5.64 -64.72
N PRO A 5 18.92 -6.69 -64.80
CA PRO A 5 17.89 -6.90 -63.80
C PRO A 5 18.48 -7.63 -62.58
N LEU A 6 18.47 -6.93 -61.44
CA LEU A 6 18.77 -7.44 -60.10
C LEU A 6 17.69 -8.46 -59.70
N ALA A 7 18.07 -9.73 -59.50
CA ALA A 7 17.21 -10.72 -58.88
C ALA A 7 17.14 -10.44 -57.36
N ALA A 8 15.93 -10.17 -56.88
CA ALA A 8 15.64 -9.93 -55.46
C ALA A 8 15.75 -11.26 -54.68
N LEU A 9 16.69 -11.32 -53.73
CA LEU A 9 16.85 -12.43 -52.80
C LEU A 9 16.24 -12.03 -51.45
N SER A 10 14.97 -12.40 -51.23
CA SER A 10 14.23 -12.16 -50.00
C SER A 10 14.63 -13.19 -48.94
N LEU A 11 15.56 -12.84 -48.05
CA LEU A 11 15.87 -13.64 -46.86
C LEU A 11 14.85 -13.32 -45.75
N LEU A 12 13.87 -14.19 -45.56
CA LEU A 12 12.94 -14.15 -44.42
C LEU A 12 13.67 -14.64 -43.16
N LEU A 13 14.06 -13.71 -42.29
CA LEU A 13 14.57 -14.01 -40.95
C LEU A 13 13.39 -14.37 -40.04
N LEU A 14 13.19 -15.67 -39.78
CA LEU A 14 12.26 -16.14 -38.75
C LEU A 14 12.89 -15.93 -37.37
N SER A 15 12.61 -14.79 -36.73
CA SER A 15 12.88 -14.61 -35.30
C SER A 15 11.77 -15.26 -34.47
N SER A 16 12.08 -16.37 -33.81
CA SER A 16 11.20 -16.93 -32.78
C SER A 16 11.37 -16.12 -31.49
N CYS A 17 10.38 -15.29 -31.16
CA CYS A 17 10.25 -14.76 -29.80
C CYS A 17 9.96 -15.93 -28.86
N VAL A 18 10.84 -16.16 -27.88
CA VAL A 18 10.50 -16.94 -26.69
C VAL A 18 9.64 -16.03 -25.82
N GLN A 19 8.32 -16.20 -25.83
CA GLN A 19 7.45 -15.62 -24.82
C GLN A 19 7.72 -16.34 -23.50
N GLN A 20 8.41 -15.66 -22.59
CA GLN A 20 8.59 -16.10 -21.22
C GLN A 20 7.22 -16.03 -20.54
N THR A 21 6.59 -17.19 -20.36
CA THR A 21 5.30 -17.30 -19.65
C THR A 21 5.59 -17.09 -18.18
N THR A 22 5.41 -15.86 -17.70
CA THR A 22 5.34 -15.59 -16.27
C THR A 22 4.08 -16.29 -15.76
N ALA A 23 4.26 -17.36 -15.00
CA ALA A 23 3.16 -17.92 -14.21
C ALA A 23 2.62 -16.77 -13.34
N THR A 24 1.38 -16.35 -13.60
CA THR A 24 0.64 -15.45 -12.71
C THR A 24 0.39 -16.21 -11.42
N GLU A 25 1.36 -16.17 -10.49
CA GLU A 25 1.06 -16.47 -9.10
C GLU A 25 -0.03 -15.50 -8.67
N THR A 26 -1.18 -16.06 -8.26
CA THR A 26 -2.24 -15.25 -7.64
C THR A 26 -1.72 -14.82 -6.28
N SER A 27 -1.04 -13.68 -6.22
CA SER A 27 -0.60 -13.09 -4.96
C SER A 27 -1.79 -12.39 -4.31
N PHE A 28 -2.13 -12.83 -3.09
CA PHE A 28 -3.09 -12.13 -2.24
C PHE A 28 -2.35 -11.08 -1.42
N ASP A 29 -2.95 -9.89 -1.29
CA ASP A 29 -2.39 -8.84 -0.45
C ASP A 29 -2.28 -9.31 1.01
N THR A 30 -1.16 -9.01 1.64
CA THR A 30 -0.96 -9.11 3.09
C THR A 30 -1.84 -8.09 3.83
N PRO A 31 -2.14 -8.27 5.13
CA PRO A 31 -2.98 -7.32 5.86
C PRO A 31 -2.35 -5.91 5.86
N LEU A 32 -1.02 -5.81 5.94
CA LEU A 32 -0.31 -4.54 5.83
C LEU A 32 -0.50 -3.89 4.44
N GLN A 33 -0.42 -4.67 3.36
CA GLN A 33 -0.66 -4.13 2.02
C GLN A 33 -2.11 -3.64 1.85
N VAL A 34 -3.09 -4.35 2.40
CA VAL A 34 -4.48 -3.90 2.41
C VAL A 34 -4.64 -2.58 3.18
N ALA A 35 -4.03 -2.47 4.37
CA ALA A 35 -4.07 -1.25 5.17
C ALA A 35 -3.40 -0.06 4.45
N LEU A 36 -2.21 -0.24 3.87
CA LEU A 36 -1.50 0.81 3.15
C LEU A 36 -2.25 1.29 1.91
N LYS A 37 -2.87 0.38 1.14
CA LYS A 37 -3.71 0.76 -0.01
C LYS A 37 -4.94 1.57 0.41
N SER A 38 -5.47 1.33 1.61
CA SER A 38 -6.63 2.06 2.15
C SER A 38 -6.30 3.45 2.70
N MET A 39 -5.02 3.76 2.89
CA MET A 39 -4.59 5.06 3.40
C MET A 39 -4.53 6.14 2.31
N GLU A 40 -4.42 5.77 1.04
CA GLU A 40 -4.42 6.70 -0.10
C GLU A 40 -5.77 7.43 -0.22
N PRO A 41 -5.81 8.77 -0.45
CA PRO A 41 -4.72 9.72 -0.70
C PRO A 41 -4.18 10.43 0.57
N GLY A 42 -4.51 9.93 1.77
CA GLY A 42 -4.15 10.52 3.06
C GLY A 42 -2.69 10.34 3.50
N PHE A 43 -1.86 9.67 2.70
CA PHE A 43 -0.40 9.69 2.87
C PHE A 43 0.17 10.95 2.22
N SER A 44 0.62 11.90 3.03
CA SER A 44 1.50 12.96 2.53
C SER A 44 2.93 12.44 2.48
N GLU A 45 3.61 12.61 1.34
CA GLU A 45 5.04 12.31 1.19
C GLU A 45 5.93 13.07 2.18
N ALA A 46 5.41 14.15 2.79
CA ALA A 46 6.11 14.97 3.77
C ALA A 46 5.90 14.53 5.23
N THR A 47 5.21 13.41 5.48
CA THR A 47 4.96 12.89 6.84
C THR A 47 5.89 11.75 7.20
N ASN A 48 6.35 11.71 8.46
CA ASN A 48 7.04 10.55 9.01
C ASN A 48 6.01 9.60 9.60
N PHE A 49 6.17 8.29 9.38
CA PHE A 49 5.26 7.30 9.94
C PHE A 49 5.94 6.13 10.63
N THR A 50 5.25 5.56 11.61
CA THR A 50 5.57 4.27 12.24
C THR A 50 4.41 3.32 12.01
N ILE A 51 4.72 2.07 11.67
CA ILE A 51 3.73 1.01 11.45
C ILE A 51 3.95 -0.08 12.47
N SER A 52 2.87 -0.48 13.13
CA SER A 52 2.85 -1.63 14.03
C SER A 52 1.82 -2.64 13.52
N GLN A 53 2.19 -3.92 13.49
CA GLN A 53 1.29 -5.02 13.17
C GLN A 53 1.21 -5.96 14.36
N LYS A 54 -0.02 -6.30 14.74
CA LYS A 54 -0.32 -7.36 15.72
C LYS A 54 -1.10 -8.47 15.02
N ALA A 55 -0.57 -9.68 15.01
CA ALA A 55 -1.20 -10.87 14.43
C ALA A 55 -0.71 -12.13 15.14
N ALA A 56 -1.44 -13.24 15.00
CA ALA A 56 -0.97 -14.54 15.45
C ALA A 56 0.27 -15.01 14.65
N VAL A 57 1.15 -15.77 15.29
CA VAL A 57 2.40 -16.26 14.69
C VAL A 57 2.12 -17.33 13.63
N GLU A 58 1.21 -18.25 13.92
CA GLU A 58 0.87 -19.36 13.03
C GLU A 58 -0.52 -19.15 12.44
N SER A 59 -0.61 -19.18 11.10
CA SER A 59 -1.86 -19.10 10.34
C SER A 59 -2.81 -17.96 10.78
N PRO A 60 -2.37 -16.69 10.78
CA PRO A 60 -3.20 -15.58 11.22
C PRO A 60 -4.43 -15.43 10.33
N THR A 61 -5.61 -15.38 10.97
CA THR A 61 -6.90 -15.07 10.35
C THR A 61 -7.43 -13.69 10.74
N THR A 62 -6.79 -13.03 11.69
CA THR A 62 -7.06 -11.65 12.12
C THR A 62 -5.74 -10.90 12.26
N ALA A 63 -5.74 -9.61 11.96
CA ALA A 63 -4.61 -8.72 12.17
C ALA A 63 -5.08 -7.33 12.56
N GLN A 64 -4.28 -6.62 13.35
CA GLN A 64 -4.43 -5.20 13.59
C GLN A 64 -3.21 -4.47 13.05
N ILE A 65 -3.44 -3.43 12.25
CA ILE A 65 -2.39 -2.54 11.74
C ILE A 65 -2.63 -1.16 12.33
N GLU A 66 -1.63 -0.61 13.01
CA GLU A 66 -1.62 0.76 13.51
C GLU A 66 -0.59 1.56 12.70
N ILE A 67 -1.02 2.66 12.10
CA ILE A 67 -0.16 3.58 11.34
C ILE A 67 -0.20 4.92 12.04
N VAL A 68 0.92 5.32 12.65
CA VAL A 68 1.08 6.62 13.32
C VAL A 68 1.84 7.56 12.40
N GLN A 69 1.20 8.65 11.98
CA GLN A 69 1.79 9.74 11.22
C GLN A 69 2.15 10.92 12.14
N THR A 70 3.32 11.49 11.92
CA THR A 70 3.85 12.68 12.60
C THR A 70 4.27 13.72 11.55
N HIS A 71 4.61 14.94 11.99
CA HIS A 71 4.86 16.06 11.07
C HIS A 71 3.66 16.35 10.16
N VAL A 72 2.45 16.28 10.74
CA VAL A 72 1.21 16.61 10.05
C VAL A 72 1.09 18.13 9.87
N LEU A 73 0.34 18.55 8.85
CA LEU A 73 0.22 19.96 8.45
C LEU A 73 -0.58 20.83 9.43
N ASP A 74 -1.49 20.22 10.18
CA ASP A 74 -2.34 20.91 11.16
C ASP A 74 -1.50 21.37 12.36
N ASP A 75 -1.65 22.62 12.79
CA ASP A 75 -0.86 23.27 13.85
C ASP A 75 -1.34 22.94 15.28
N SER A 76 -2.45 22.21 15.40
CA SER A 76 -3.03 21.77 16.67
C SER A 76 -2.85 20.27 16.90
N ILE A 77 -2.64 19.49 15.82
CA ILE A 77 -2.39 18.05 15.87
C ILE A 77 -0.89 17.73 15.89
N GLN A 78 -0.45 17.01 16.92
CA GLN A 78 0.92 16.48 17.02
C GLN A 78 1.10 15.23 16.14
N SER A 79 0.13 14.32 16.16
CA SER A 79 0.18 13.04 15.43
C SER A 79 -1.21 12.49 15.14
N ILE A 80 -1.33 11.69 14.09
CA ILE A 80 -2.55 10.98 13.70
C ILE A 80 -2.27 9.49 13.72
N MET A 81 -3.13 8.69 14.33
CA MET A 81 -3.06 7.24 14.29
C MET A 81 -4.27 6.69 13.54
N THR A 82 -4.02 5.92 12.49
CA THR A 82 -5.05 5.11 11.84
C THR A 82 -4.91 3.66 12.29
N VAL A 83 -5.98 3.09 12.82
CA VAL A 83 -6.05 1.69 13.28
C VAL A 83 -6.95 0.90 12.35
N PHE A 84 -6.42 -0.15 11.74
CA PHE A 84 -7.15 -1.10 10.91
C PHE A 84 -7.28 -2.42 11.65
N SER A 85 -8.50 -2.94 11.72
CA SER A 85 -8.77 -4.33 12.12
C SER A 85 -9.15 -5.10 10.86
N LEU A 86 -8.45 -6.21 10.61
CA LEU A 86 -8.60 -7.00 9.39
C LEU A 86 -8.87 -8.47 9.72
N SER A 87 -9.64 -9.11 8.85
CA SER A 87 -9.88 -10.55 8.84
C SER A 87 -9.45 -11.18 7.52
N LYS A 88 -9.13 -12.47 7.55
CA LYS A 88 -8.76 -13.28 6.39
C LYS A 88 -9.83 -14.33 6.12
N ASN A 89 -10.43 -14.28 4.94
CA ASN A 89 -11.35 -15.31 4.45
C ASN A 89 -10.95 -15.74 3.04
N ASN A 90 -10.90 -17.06 2.78
CA ASN A 90 -10.51 -17.62 1.47
C ASN A 90 -9.21 -17.01 0.94
N GLN A 91 -8.20 -16.93 1.82
CA GLN A 91 -6.89 -16.35 1.56
C GLN A 91 -6.84 -14.83 1.30
N ARG A 92 -7.99 -14.14 1.26
CA ARG A 92 -8.10 -12.70 1.07
C ARG A 92 -8.28 -11.97 2.39
N TRP A 93 -7.45 -10.95 2.62
CA TRP A 93 -7.60 -10.02 3.73
C TRP A 93 -8.59 -8.91 3.38
N THR A 94 -9.42 -8.53 4.35
CA THR A 94 -10.37 -7.41 4.25
C THR A 94 -10.32 -6.57 5.50
N ILE A 95 -10.59 -5.27 5.38
CA ILE A 95 -10.74 -4.36 6.53
C ILE A 95 -12.13 -4.56 7.10
N ASP A 96 -12.21 -5.00 8.35
CA ASP A 96 -13.48 -5.09 9.09
C ASP A 96 -13.82 -3.74 9.73
N HIS A 97 -12.79 -3.03 10.21
CA HIS A 97 -12.95 -1.75 10.90
C HIS A 97 -11.74 -0.83 10.68
N GLN A 98 -11.99 0.46 10.61
CA GLN A 98 -10.99 1.52 10.54
C GLN A 98 -11.32 2.61 11.57
N SER A 99 -10.33 3.11 12.28
CA SER A 99 -10.46 4.24 13.21
C SER A 99 -9.33 5.22 13.01
N VAL A 100 -9.63 6.51 13.15
CA VAL A 100 -8.65 7.59 13.14
C VAL A 100 -8.67 8.28 14.49
N LEU A 101 -7.51 8.38 15.11
CA LEU A 101 -7.29 9.03 16.40
C LEU A 101 -6.27 10.15 16.22
N GLN A 102 -6.40 11.19 17.02
CA GLN A 102 -5.47 12.32 17.04
C GLN A 102 -4.74 12.36 18.38
N GLN A 103 -3.53 12.89 18.36
CA GLN A 103 -2.80 13.33 19.54
C GLN A 103 -2.57 14.82 19.38
N CYS A 104 -3.00 15.64 20.35
CA CYS A 104 -2.88 17.09 20.23
C CYS A 104 -1.50 17.58 20.66
N ARG A 105 -1.10 18.73 20.12
CA ARG A 105 0.05 19.46 20.65
C ARG A 105 -0.22 19.91 22.09
N PRO A 106 0.83 20.12 22.91
CA PRO A 106 0.67 20.63 24.27
C PRO A 106 -0.19 21.91 24.30
N GLY A 107 -1.20 21.93 25.18
CA GLY A 107 -2.12 23.06 25.31
C GLY A 107 -3.27 23.10 24.29
N ARG A 108 -3.38 22.11 23.39
CA ARG A 108 -4.42 22.00 22.36
C ARG A 108 -5.43 20.87 22.62
N GLY A 109 -5.54 20.40 23.85
CA GLY A 109 -6.46 19.32 24.23
C GLY A 109 -5.75 18.12 24.81
N HIS A 110 -6.11 16.93 24.34
CA HIS A 110 -5.61 15.66 24.88
C HIS A 110 -4.21 15.33 24.38
N THR A 111 -3.38 14.79 25.28
CA THR A 111 -2.00 14.37 24.98
C THR A 111 -1.88 12.90 24.60
N ASP A 112 -2.94 12.11 24.77
CA ASP A 112 -3.02 10.72 24.32
C ASP A 112 -3.82 10.63 23.01
N PHE A 113 -3.72 9.49 22.31
CA PHE A 113 -4.54 9.24 21.13
C PHE A 113 -6.02 9.14 21.50
N SER A 114 -6.84 9.98 20.86
CA SER A 114 -8.27 10.09 21.14
C SER A 114 -9.05 10.35 19.85
N PRO A 115 -10.33 9.95 19.76
CA PRO A 115 -11.22 10.37 18.68
C PRO A 115 -11.73 11.80 18.85
N ALA A 116 -11.50 12.43 20.01
CA ALA A 116 -11.86 13.83 20.22
C ALA A 116 -11.02 14.75 19.31
N PRO A 117 -11.56 15.88 18.84
CA PRO A 117 -10.79 16.85 18.09
C PRO A 117 -9.84 17.64 18.99
N CYS A 118 -8.71 18.06 18.43
CA CYS A 118 -7.88 19.09 19.04
C CYS A 118 -8.56 20.47 19.02
N GLN A 119 -8.16 21.33 19.96
CA GLN A 119 -8.67 22.69 20.16
C GLN A 119 -7.81 23.73 19.46
#